data_AF-A0A090ZGI7-F1
#
_entry.id   AF-A0A090ZGI7-F1
#
_cell.length_a   1.000
_cell.length_b   1.000
_cell.length_c   1.000
_cell.angle_alpha   90.00
_cell.angle_beta   90.00
_cell.angle_gamma   90.00
#
_symmetry.space_group_name_H-M   'P 1'
#
loop_
_entity.id
_entity.type
_entity.pdbx_description
1 polymer ?
#
loop_
_entity_poly.entity_id
_entity_poly.type
_entity_poly.pdbx_seq_one_letter_code
_entity_poly.pdbx_strand_id
1 'polypeptide(L)'
;MYWQPQFIPNYTNYSQPYEYPHQFSHDTDFRQTLTGRWLCDDGGLYHIHQPSGTSEIYWLGLSDAGLGTSFTNVFAGDIRPGGVIVGRWGDIPIGNVMSHGILRLQVENNGRQLRALQKTGGFGGSIWTKQ
;
A
#
# COMPACT_ATOMS: atom_id res chain seq x y z
N MET A 1 2.17 39.82 7.56
CA MET A 1 0.81 39.98 8.15
C MET A 1 0.47 38.69 8.88
N TYR A 2 -0.11 38.83 10.06
CA TYR A 2 -0.22 37.82 11.11
C TYR A 2 -1.18 36.67 10.78
N TRP A 3 -0.84 35.47 11.28
CA TRP A 3 -1.68 34.27 11.30
C TRP A 3 -2.86 34.46 12.26
N GLN A 4 -4.06 33.99 11.87
CA GLN A 4 -5.18 33.74 12.78
C GLN A 4 -5.60 32.27 12.67
N PRO A 5 -5.77 31.52 13.78
CA PRO A 5 -6.21 30.14 13.72
C PRO A 5 -7.71 30.09 13.45
N GLN A 6 -8.12 29.47 12.35
CA GLN A 6 -9.54 29.17 12.10
C GLN A 6 -9.89 27.82 12.72
N PHE A 7 -10.89 27.83 13.61
CA PHE A 7 -11.53 26.64 14.17
C PHE A 7 -12.09 25.76 13.06
N ILE A 8 -11.86 24.45 13.12
CA ILE A 8 -12.48 23.46 12.23
C ILE A 8 -13.92 23.24 12.72
N PRO A 9 -14.95 23.62 11.95
CA PRO A 9 -16.32 23.23 12.24
C PRO A 9 -16.48 21.74 11.93
N ASN A 10 -17.16 21.02 12.82
CA ASN A 10 -17.54 19.63 12.61
C ASN A 10 -18.30 19.50 11.29
N TYR A 11 -17.70 18.85 10.30
CA TYR A 11 -18.30 18.68 8.98
C TYR A 11 -19.47 17.70 9.04
N THR A 12 -20.68 18.24 9.17
CA THR A 12 -21.91 17.62 8.71
C THR A 12 -22.16 18.05 7.25
N ASN A 13 -22.32 17.06 6.38
CA ASN A 13 -22.99 17.12 5.07
C ASN A 13 -22.34 17.99 3.98
N TYR A 14 -21.47 17.37 3.16
CA TYR A 14 -21.34 17.76 1.76
C TYR A 14 -22.29 16.92 0.90
N SER A 15 -23.36 17.54 0.41
CA SER A 15 -24.06 17.08 -0.79
C SER A 15 -23.17 17.38 -2.01
N GLN A 16 -22.68 16.33 -2.67
CA GLN A 16 -21.87 16.43 -3.89
C GLN A 16 -22.78 16.25 -5.13
N PRO A 17 -22.79 17.17 -6.10
CA PRO A 17 -23.67 17.11 -7.28
C PRO A 17 -23.10 16.32 -8.47
N TYR A 18 -22.23 15.34 -8.21
CA TYR A 18 -21.69 14.44 -9.23
C TYR A 18 -21.89 13.00 -8.76
N GLU A 19 -23.03 12.42 -9.10
CA GLU A 19 -23.33 11.01 -8.85
C GLU A 19 -22.44 10.14 -9.73
N TYR A 20 -21.33 9.64 -9.17
CA TYR A 20 -20.70 8.43 -9.69
C TYR A 20 -21.55 7.24 -9.24
N PRO A 21 -22.09 6.42 -10.15
CA PRO A 21 -23.12 5.44 -9.82
C PRO A 21 -22.50 4.15 -9.26
N HIS A 22 -21.63 4.22 -8.26
CA HIS A 22 -21.25 3.05 -7.45
C HIS A 22 -20.96 3.48 -6.01
N GLN A 23 -22.05 3.55 -5.25
CA GLN A 23 -22.06 3.74 -3.81
C GLN A 23 -21.49 2.48 -3.12
N PHE A 24 -20.16 2.42 -2.96
CA PHE A 24 -19.53 1.50 -2.01
C PHE A 24 -19.10 2.29 -0.76
N SER A 25 -20.05 2.90 -0.07
CA SER A 25 -19.90 3.08 1.37
C SER A 25 -20.18 1.72 2.02
N HIS A 26 -19.14 0.91 2.16
CA HIS A 26 -19.18 -0.28 2.99
C HIS A 26 -18.05 -0.20 4.02
N ASP A 27 -18.39 -0.51 5.26
CA ASP A 27 -17.54 -0.50 6.45
C ASP A 27 -16.30 -1.43 6.32
N THR A 28 -15.30 -1.02 5.54
CA THR A 28 -13.94 -1.57 5.59
C THR A 28 -13.00 -0.45 5.96
N ASP A 29 -12.69 -0.35 7.25
CA ASP A 29 -11.91 0.72 7.87
C ASP A 29 -10.41 0.66 7.49
N PHE A 30 -10.10 0.96 6.23
CA PHE A 30 -8.81 1.54 5.83
C PHE A 30 -8.95 3.05 5.78
N ARG A 31 -9.38 3.69 6.89
CA ARG A 31 -9.43 5.16 7.01
C ARG A 31 -8.14 5.86 6.56
N GLN A 32 -7.02 5.15 6.53
CA GLN A 32 -5.78 5.60 5.91
C GLN A 32 -5.52 4.87 4.59
N THR A 33 -5.26 5.66 3.55
CA THR A 33 -4.65 5.18 2.30
C THR A 33 -3.39 4.37 2.60
N LEU A 34 -3.16 3.30 1.86
CA LEU A 34 -1.91 2.55 1.93
C LEU A 34 -0.74 3.26 1.24
N THR A 35 -1.04 4.34 0.51
CA THR A 35 -0.02 5.18 -0.13
C THR A 35 0.99 5.67 0.91
N GLY A 36 2.28 5.50 0.61
CA GLY A 36 3.37 5.97 1.44
C GLY A 36 4.64 5.14 1.31
N ARG A 37 5.58 5.43 2.21
CA ARG A 37 6.83 4.69 2.38
C ARG A 37 6.67 3.65 3.47
N TRP A 38 7.15 2.45 3.19
CA TRP A 38 7.02 1.28 4.06
C TRP A 38 8.37 0.60 4.20
N LEU A 39 8.76 0.30 5.43
CA LEU A 39 9.93 -0.54 5.69
C LEU A 39 9.49 -1.98 5.84
N CYS A 40 10.23 -2.91 5.27
CA CYS A 40 9.99 -4.34 5.44
C CYS A 40 11.09 -5.02 6.25
N ASP A 41 10.77 -6.15 6.86
CA ASP A 41 11.68 -6.99 7.64
C ASP A 41 12.73 -7.73 6.79
N ASP A 42 12.68 -7.61 5.46
CA ASP A 42 13.75 -8.04 4.53
C ASP A 42 14.84 -6.98 4.30
N GLY A 43 14.76 -5.83 4.99
CA GLY A 43 15.68 -4.70 4.81
C GLY A 43 15.33 -3.80 3.62
N GLY A 44 14.20 -4.05 2.94
CA GLY A 44 13.74 -3.26 1.82
C GLY A 44 12.92 -2.02 2.22
N LEU A 45 13.03 -0.97 1.40
CA LEU A 45 12.14 0.18 1.38
C LEU A 45 11.14 0.03 0.23
N TYR A 46 9.86 0.16 0.55
CA TYR A 46 8.75 0.00 -0.38
C TYR A 46 7.98 1.31 -0.52
N HIS A 47 7.81 1.75 -1.75
CA HIS A 47 6.95 2.87 -2.13
C HIS A 47 5.62 2.31 -2.60
N ILE A 48 4.60 2.36 -1.74
CA ILE A 48 3.27 1.85 -2.03
C ILE A 48 2.40 3.00 -2.54
N HIS A 49 1.61 2.74 -3.58
CA HIS A 49 0.61 3.64 -4.12
C HIS A 49 -0.73 2.91 -4.24
N GLN A 50 -1.74 3.48 -3.58
CA GLN A 50 -3.14 3.12 -3.73
C GLN A 50 -3.89 4.35 -4.26
N PRO A 51 -4.28 4.38 -5.54
CA PRO A 51 -5.08 5.47 -6.08
C PRO A 51 -6.38 5.62 -5.28
N SER A 52 -6.79 6.87 -5.04
CA SER A 52 -7.94 7.17 -4.19
C SER A 52 -9.23 6.59 -4.77
N GLY A 53 -10.02 5.91 -3.94
CA GLY A 53 -11.30 5.30 -4.36
C GLY A 53 -11.16 4.02 -5.18
N THR A 54 -9.96 3.44 -5.26
CA THR A 54 -9.67 2.25 -6.08
C THR A 54 -9.22 1.05 -5.24
N SER A 55 -9.34 -0.17 -5.78
CA SER A 55 -8.81 -1.38 -5.13
C SER A 55 -7.34 -1.61 -5.46
N GLU A 56 -6.85 -0.96 -6.51
CA GLU A 56 -5.53 -1.19 -7.06
C GLU A 56 -4.43 -0.79 -6.09
N ILE A 57 -3.42 -1.65 -5.98
CA ILE A 57 -2.21 -1.46 -5.20
C ILE A 57 -1.02 -1.67 -6.12
N TYR A 58 -0.15 -0.67 -6.13
CA TYR A 58 1.13 -0.72 -6.82
C TYR A 58 2.24 -0.51 -5.81
N TRP A 59 3.39 -1.14 -6.04
CA TRP A 59 4.60 -0.71 -5.35
C TRP A 59 5.87 -0.79 -6.20
N LEU A 60 6.87 -0.07 -5.73
CA LEU A 60 8.29 -0.29 -6.02
C LEU A 60 8.98 -0.67 -4.70
N GLY A 61 9.59 -1.85 -4.65
CA GLY A 61 10.40 -2.34 -3.52
C GLY A 61 11.88 -2.31 -3.87
N LEU A 62 12.72 -1.77 -2.99
CA LEU A 62 14.16 -1.63 -3.18
C LEU A 62 14.88 -2.20 -1.95
N SER A 63 15.82 -3.12 -2.15
CA SER A 63 16.66 -3.63 -1.06
C SER A 63 17.55 -2.53 -0.46
N ASP A 64 18.24 -2.86 0.64
CA ASP A 64 19.29 -2.02 1.24
C ASP A 64 18.78 -0.62 1.59
N ALA A 65 17.63 -0.59 2.27
CA ALA A 65 16.96 0.63 2.72
C ALA A 65 16.64 1.65 1.60
N GLY A 66 16.49 1.20 0.35
CA GLY A 66 16.10 2.06 -0.77
C GLY A 66 17.13 2.15 -1.91
N LEU A 67 18.26 1.46 -1.81
CA LEU A 67 19.30 1.48 -2.84
C LEU A 67 19.04 0.49 -3.98
N GLY A 68 18.36 -0.62 -3.70
CA GLY A 68 18.01 -1.62 -4.72
C GLY A 68 19.15 -2.52 -5.19
N THR A 69 20.27 -2.57 -4.45
CA THR A 69 21.52 -3.23 -4.87
C THR A 69 21.48 -4.76 -4.93
N SER A 70 20.58 -5.39 -4.17
CA SER A 70 20.35 -6.84 -4.19
C SER A 70 19.13 -7.19 -5.04
N PHE A 71 17.96 -6.68 -4.64
CA PHE A 71 16.72 -6.82 -5.39
C PHE A 71 16.07 -5.45 -5.58
N THR A 72 15.36 -5.32 -6.71
CA THR A 72 14.38 -4.27 -6.91
C THR A 72 13.18 -4.90 -7.57
N ASN A 73 11.98 -4.76 -6.99
CA ASN A 73 10.77 -5.36 -7.53
C ASN A 73 9.64 -4.36 -7.71
N VAL A 74 8.75 -4.70 -8.62
CA VAL A 74 7.45 -4.05 -8.78
C VAL A 74 6.35 -5.02 -8.39
N PHE A 75 5.24 -4.47 -7.90
CA PHE A 75 4.01 -5.23 -7.63
C PHE A 75 2.82 -4.51 -8.20
N ALA A 76 1.86 -5.31 -8.67
CA ALA A 76 0.51 -4.88 -9.01
C ALA A 76 -0.50 -5.90 -8.47
N GLY A 77 -1.55 -5.40 -7.83
CA GLY A 77 -2.61 -6.22 -7.28
C GLY A 77 -3.78 -5.39 -6.77
N ASP A 78 -4.65 -6.03 -6.00
CA ASP A 78 -5.87 -5.42 -5.49
C ASP A 78 -6.08 -5.70 -4.01
N ILE A 79 -6.53 -4.71 -3.26
CA ILE A 79 -7.10 -4.89 -1.94
C ILE A 79 -8.56 -5.36 -2.04
N ARG A 80 -8.88 -6.43 -1.32
CA ARG A 80 -10.20 -7.05 -1.28
C ARG A 80 -10.92 -6.73 0.04
N PRO A 81 -12.25 -6.90 0.10
CA PRO A 81 -12.99 -6.85 1.37
C PRO A 81 -12.31 -7.72 2.45
N GLY A 82 -12.25 -7.21 3.67
CA GLY A 82 -11.50 -7.84 4.77
C GLY A 82 -10.00 -7.49 4.82
N GLY A 83 -9.50 -6.63 3.92
CA GLY A 83 -8.13 -6.13 3.99
C GLY A 83 -7.08 -7.04 3.40
N VAL A 84 -7.48 -7.95 2.53
CA VAL A 84 -6.54 -8.87 1.89
C VAL A 84 -6.08 -8.29 0.57
N ILE A 85 -4.79 -7.99 0.45
CA ILE A 85 -4.16 -7.60 -0.80
C ILE A 85 -3.72 -8.87 -1.53
N VAL A 86 -4.04 -8.98 -2.82
CA VAL A 86 -3.60 -10.10 -3.66
C VAL A 86 -3.04 -9.55 -4.97
N GLY A 87 -1.85 -9.99 -5.36
CA GLY A 87 -1.26 -9.54 -6.62
C GLY A 87 -0.01 -10.31 -7.01
N ARG A 88 0.64 -9.81 -8.05
CA ARG A 88 1.87 -10.37 -8.60
C ARG A 88 3.02 -9.40 -8.39
N TRP A 89 4.20 -9.95 -8.17
CA TRP A 89 5.44 -9.19 -8.09
C TRP A 89 6.48 -9.78 -9.04
N GLY A 90 7.45 -8.96 -9.42
CA GLY A 90 8.63 -9.39 -10.17
C GLY A 90 9.79 -8.45 -9.96
N ASP A 91 10.99 -9.01 -9.88
CA ASP A 91 12.23 -8.25 -9.87
C ASP A 91 12.53 -7.64 -11.25
N ILE A 92 13.21 -6.51 -11.25
CA ILE A 92 13.62 -5.74 -12.42
C ILE A 92 15.14 -5.49 -12.40
N PRO A 93 15.80 -5.21 -13.54
CA PRO A 93 17.26 -5.20 -13.66
C PRO A 93 17.95 -3.95 -13.07
N ILE A 94 17.70 -3.68 -11.79
CA ILE A 94 18.46 -2.74 -10.94
C ILE A 94 19.30 -3.54 -9.94
N GLY A 95 18.73 -4.61 -9.37
CA GLY A 95 19.44 -5.60 -8.58
C GLY A 95 19.87 -6.82 -9.39
N ASN A 96 20.46 -7.82 -8.73
CA ASN A 96 20.90 -9.07 -9.35
C ASN A 96 19.86 -10.20 -9.28
N VAL A 97 18.89 -10.09 -8.37
CA VAL A 97 17.77 -11.04 -8.28
C VAL A 97 16.79 -10.81 -9.43
N MET A 98 16.26 -11.89 -10.01
CA MET A 98 15.34 -11.89 -11.17
C MET A 98 14.14 -12.82 -10.93
N SER A 99 13.65 -12.87 -9.69
CA SER A 99 12.55 -13.72 -9.28
C SER A 99 11.19 -13.05 -9.51
N HIS A 100 10.12 -13.83 -9.46
CA HIS A 100 8.76 -13.32 -9.56
C HIS A 100 7.78 -14.28 -8.90
N GLY A 101 6.60 -13.80 -8.56
CA GLY A 101 5.60 -14.63 -7.91
C GLY A 101 4.31 -13.90 -7.58
N ILE A 102 3.60 -14.48 -6.62
CA ILE A 102 2.32 -14.01 -6.10
C ILE A 102 2.50 -13.70 -4.62
N LEU A 103 1.88 -12.61 -4.18
CA LEU A 103 1.75 -12.27 -2.77
C LEU A 103 0.28 -12.21 -2.37
N ARG A 104 0.01 -12.68 -1.15
CA ARG A 104 -1.21 -12.35 -0.42
C ARG A 104 -0.82 -11.71 0.89
N LEU A 105 -1.30 -10.51 1.16
CA LEU A 105 -0.98 -9.74 2.36
C LEU A 105 -2.26 -9.41 3.12
N GLN A 106 -2.18 -9.40 4.44
CA GLN A 106 -3.21 -8.85 5.32
C GLN A 106 -2.83 -7.44 5.70
N VAL A 107 -3.75 -6.49 5.54
CA VAL A 107 -3.64 -5.18 6.16
C VAL A 107 -4.03 -5.28 7.63
N GLU A 108 -3.15 -4.77 8.49
CA GLU A 108 -3.27 -4.77 9.94
C GLU A 108 -3.04 -3.37 10.50
N ASN A 109 -3.30 -3.20 11.79
CA ASN A 109 -3.00 -1.97 12.54
C ASN A 109 -3.56 -0.71 11.86
N ASN A 110 -4.83 -0.73 11.46
CA ASN A 110 -5.53 0.39 10.79
C ASN A 110 -4.79 0.95 9.56
N GLY A 111 -4.16 0.08 8.76
CA GLY A 111 -3.42 0.49 7.57
C GLY A 111 -1.99 0.96 7.83
N ARG A 112 -1.42 0.66 9.01
CA ARG A 112 -0.02 0.95 9.36
C ARG A 112 0.89 -0.27 9.30
N GLN A 113 0.35 -1.49 9.15
CA GLN A 113 1.12 -2.72 8.98
C GLN A 113 0.55 -3.59 7.86
N LEU A 114 1.42 -4.24 7.09
CA LEU A 114 1.06 -5.34 6.20
C LEU A 114 1.76 -6.60 6.70
N ARG A 115 1.06 -7.74 6.67
CA ARG A 115 1.61 -9.07 6.99
C ARG A 115 1.44 -10.01 5.82
N ALA A 116 2.49 -10.74 5.44
CA ALA A 116 2.39 -11.77 4.43
C ALA A 116 1.57 -12.97 4.93
N LEU A 117 0.56 -13.33 4.15
CA LEU A 117 -0.23 -14.55 4.31
C LEU A 117 0.27 -15.67 3.39
N GLN A 118 0.69 -15.31 2.17
CA GLN A 118 1.25 -16.25 1.19
C GLN A 118 2.32 -15.56 0.36
N LYS A 119 3.39 -16.31 0.08
CA LYS A 119 4.51 -15.89 -0.76
C LYS A 119 4.90 -17.03 -1.71
N THR A 120 5.11 -16.71 -2.98
CA THR A 120 5.73 -17.63 -3.95
C THR A 120 6.94 -16.95 -4.60
N GLY A 121 7.77 -17.73 -5.31
CA GLY A 121 8.93 -17.19 -6.03
C GLY A 121 10.12 -16.78 -5.13
N GLY A 122 10.11 -17.16 -3.86
CA GLY A 122 11.22 -16.85 -2.93
C GLY A 122 11.19 -15.44 -2.34
N PHE A 123 10.03 -14.77 -2.32
CA PHE A 123 9.91 -13.42 -1.76
C PHE A 123 10.34 -13.35 -0.27
N GLY A 124 11.27 -12.45 0.04
CA GLY A 124 11.90 -12.32 1.36
C GLY A 124 10.97 -11.74 2.43
N GLY A 125 10.42 -10.55 2.19
CA GLY A 125 9.65 -9.80 3.17
C GLY A 125 8.39 -10.49 3.69
N SER A 126 8.06 -10.22 4.96
CA SER A 126 6.90 -10.78 5.65
C SER A 126 6.11 -9.76 6.46
N ILE A 127 6.74 -8.69 6.95
CA ILE A 127 6.09 -7.62 7.70
C ILE A 127 6.52 -6.27 7.13
N TRP A 128 5.56 -5.43 6.74
CA TRP A 128 5.80 -4.06 6.31
C TRP A 128 5.22 -3.11 7.35
N THR A 129 5.98 -2.07 7.72
CA THR A 129 5.53 -1.03 8.63
C THR A 129 5.59 0.32 7.93
N LYS A 130 4.46 1.04 7.96
CA LYS A 130 4.36 2.38 7.37
C LYS A 130 5.22 3.37 8.15
N GLN A 131 5.97 4.21 7.45
CA GLN A 131 6.69 5.36 8.01
C GLN A 131 5.69 6.45 8.42
#